data_AF-A0A174UNT6-F1
#
_entry.id   AF-A0A174UNT6-F1
#
_cell.length_a   1.000
_cell.length_b   1.000
_cell.length_c   1.000
_cell.angle_alpha   90.00
_cell.angle_beta   90.00
_cell.angle_gamma   90.00
#
_symmetry.space_group_name_H-M   'P 1'
#
loop_
_entity.id
_entity.type
_entity.pdbx_description
1 polymer ?
#
loop_
_entity_poly.entity_id
_entity_poly.type
_entity_poly.pdbx_seq_one_letter_code
_entity_poly.pdbx_strand_id
1 'polypeptide(L)'
;MGSTRYIMSIGELSRKDNSICFRKNGKNVYIPIENTKELFCLNEVSLNSKLLDFLSQNHVIVHFFNYYGMYSGTFYPKDQYLSGRLLVAQVNKYQTDR
;
A
#
# COMPACT_ATOMS: atom_id res chain seq x y z
N MET A 1 -2.92 15.04 -5.30
CA MET A 1 -3.49 14.32 -4.13
C MET A 1 -3.81 12.92 -4.58
N GLY A 2 -3.12 11.89 -4.06
CA GLY A 2 -3.45 10.51 -4.43
C GLY A 2 -4.63 10.02 -3.59
N SER A 3 -5.47 9.18 -4.19
CA SER A 3 -6.63 8.57 -3.58
C SER A 3 -6.26 7.30 -2.81
N THR A 4 -6.99 7.08 -1.71
CA THR A 4 -6.99 5.81 -0.99
C THR A 4 -8.02 4.89 -1.64
N ARG A 5 -7.65 3.63 -1.86
CA ARG A 5 -8.51 2.62 -2.51
C ARG A 5 -8.81 1.47 -1.57
N TYR A 6 -10.06 1.06 -1.51
CA TYR A 6 -10.54 -0.03 -0.65
C TYR A 6 -10.90 -1.25 -1.48
N ILE A 7 -10.32 -2.40 -1.14
CA ILE A 7 -10.61 -3.71 -1.72
C ILE A 7 -11.41 -4.51 -0.70
N MET A 8 -12.73 -4.53 -0.90
CA MET A 8 -13.70 -5.18 0.01
C MET A 8 -14.05 -6.62 -0.40
N SER A 9 -13.72 -7.00 -1.63
CA SER A 9 -14.07 -8.29 -2.21
C SER A 9 -12.85 -9.18 -2.36
N ILE A 10 -13.05 -10.49 -2.32
CA ILE A 10 -12.02 -11.49 -2.60
C ILE A 10 -11.55 -11.36 -4.05
N GLY A 11 -10.25 -11.47 -4.29
CA GLY A 11 -9.72 -11.49 -5.66
C GLY A 11 -8.20 -11.47 -5.79
N GLU A 12 -7.73 -11.29 -7.00
CA GLU A 12 -6.31 -11.29 -7.34
C GLU A 12 -5.87 -9.89 -7.79
N LEU A 13 -4.80 -9.37 -7.18
CA LEU A 13 -4.16 -8.14 -7.57
C LEU A 13 -2.92 -8.46 -8.42
N SER A 14 -2.83 -7.82 -9.57
CA SER A 14 -1.71 -7.96 -10.50
C SER A 14 -1.35 -6.62 -11.14
N ARG A 15 -0.13 -6.49 -11.64
CA ARG A 15 0.24 -5.33 -12.47
C ARG A 15 -0.27 -5.56 -13.89
N LYS A 16 -0.97 -4.58 -14.44
CA LYS A 16 -1.27 -4.48 -15.88
C LYS A 16 -0.84 -3.09 -16.36
N ASP A 17 0.22 -3.05 -17.15
CA ASP A 17 0.81 -1.81 -17.69
C ASP A 17 1.13 -0.80 -16.56
N ASN A 18 0.50 0.38 -16.56
CA ASN A 18 0.59 1.41 -15.51
C ASN A 18 -0.64 1.41 -14.57
N SER A 19 -1.30 0.27 -14.43
CA SER A 19 -2.46 0.10 -13.56
C SER A 19 -2.31 -1.13 -12.66
N ILE A 20 -2.93 -1.04 -11.49
CA ILE A 20 -3.19 -2.19 -10.65
C ILE A 20 -4.47 -2.84 -11.20
N CYS A 21 -4.36 -4.07 -11.67
CA CYS A 21 -5.48 -4.88 -12.11
C CYS A 21 -5.99 -5.71 -10.93
N PHE A 22 -7.25 -5.51 -10.57
CA PHE A 22 -7.95 -6.30 -9.59
C PHE A 22 -8.94 -7.23 -10.29
N ARG A 23 -8.65 -8.53 -10.30
CA ARG A 23 -9.49 -9.56 -10.88
C ARG A 23 -10.42 -10.13 -9.81
N LYS A 24 -11.72 -9.95 -10.00
CA LYS A 24 -12.78 -10.53 -9.15
C LYS A 24 -13.87 -11.15 -10.02
N ASN A 25 -14.32 -12.35 -9.71
CA ASN A 25 -15.44 -13.02 -10.39
C ASN A 25 -15.35 -12.98 -11.94
N GLY A 26 -14.15 -13.22 -12.49
CA GLY A 26 -13.90 -13.17 -13.94
C GLY A 26 -13.91 -11.77 -14.57
N LYS A 27 -14.07 -10.70 -13.79
CA LYS A 27 -14.01 -9.30 -14.25
C LYS A 27 -12.72 -8.63 -13.78
N ASN A 28 -12.14 -7.82 -14.66
CA ASN A 28 -10.97 -7.01 -14.35
C ASN A 28 -11.40 -5.58 -14.04
N VAL A 29 -10.98 -5.08 -12.90
CA VAL A 29 -11.09 -3.67 -12.51
C VAL A 29 -9.70 -3.06 -12.54
N TYR A 30 -9.52 -2.00 -13.30
CA TYR A 30 -8.24 -1.32 -13.41
C TYR A 30 -8.23 -0.08 -12.51
N ILE A 31 -7.20 0.02 -11.68
CA ILE A 31 -6.95 1.13 -10.77
C ILE A 31 -5.69 1.84 -11.27
N PRO A 32 -5.78 3.10 -11.73
CA PRO A 32 -4.61 3.82 -12.24
C PRO A 32 -3.62 4.09 -11.11
N ILE A 33 -2.33 3.78 -11.34
CA ILE A 33 -1.30 3.90 -10.31
C ILE A 33 -1.02 5.35 -9.93
N GLU A 34 -1.06 6.27 -10.90
CA GLU A 34 -0.73 7.69 -10.74
C GLU A 34 -1.57 8.39 -9.66
N ASN A 35 -2.82 7.95 -9.50
CA ASN A 35 -3.78 8.52 -8.57
C ASN A 35 -3.97 7.66 -7.31
N THR A 36 -3.13 6.65 -7.08
CA THR A 36 -3.26 5.75 -5.94
C THR A 36 -2.09 5.94 -4.99
N LYS A 37 -2.38 6.28 -3.72
CA LYS A 37 -1.35 6.38 -2.67
C LYS A 37 -1.39 5.21 -1.71
N GLU A 38 -2.58 4.74 -1.41
CA GLU A 38 -2.81 3.71 -0.41
C GLU A 38 -3.85 2.71 -0.92
N LEU A 39 -3.62 1.44 -0.61
CA LEU A 39 -4.53 0.34 -0.89
C LEU A 39 -4.87 -0.39 0.41
N PHE A 40 -6.16 -0.48 0.73
CA PHE A 40 -6.67 -1.19 1.89
C PHE A 40 -7.27 -2.52 1.43
N CYS A 41 -6.59 -3.62 1.74
CA CYS A 41 -7.04 -4.97 1.47
C CYS A 41 -7.81 -5.49 2.68
N LEU A 42 -9.13 -5.31 2.63
CA LEU A 42 -10.07 -5.63 3.73
C LEU A 42 -10.67 -7.03 3.60
N ASN A 43 -10.25 -7.80 2.60
CA ASN A 43 -10.68 -9.16 2.35
C ASN A 43 -9.51 -9.97 1.76
N GLU A 44 -9.72 -11.27 1.55
CA GLU A 44 -8.68 -12.16 1.03
C GLU A 44 -8.24 -11.74 -0.38
N VAL A 45 -6.95 -11.42 -0.52
CA VAL A 45 -6.36 -11.05 -1.81
C VAL A 45 -5.10 -11.85 -2.09
N SER A 46 -4.94 -12.23 -3.34
CA SER A 46 -3.69 -12.81 -3.85
C SER A 46 -2.87 -11.76 -4.59
N LEU A 47 -1.55 -11.79 -4.41
CA LEU A 47 -0.60 -10.88 -5.06
C LEU A 47 0.75 -11.57 -5.26
N ASN A 48 1.61 -10.99 -6.09
CA ASN A 48 2.94 -11.51 -6.36
C ASN A 48 4.03 -10.45 -6.19
N SER A 49 5.29 -10.90 -6.18
CA SER A 49 6.46 -10.03 -6.03
C SER A 49 6.55 -8.94 -7.10
N LYS A 50 6.13 -9.24 -8.34
CA LYS A 50 6.10 -8.25 -9.44
C LYS A 50 5.17 -7.08 -9.15
N LEU A 51 4.00 -7.34 -8.54
CA LEU A 51 3.11 -6.27 -8.09
C LEU A 51 3.72 -5.50 -6.92
N LEU A 52 4.30 -6.17 -5.93
CA LEU A 52 4.92 -5.51 -4.78
C LEU A 52 6.05 -4.57 -5.20
N ASP A 53 6.90 -5.00 -6.14
CA ASP A 53 7.96 -4.16 -6.72
C ASP A 53 7.38 -2.93 -7.44
N PHE A 54 6.33 -3.13 -8.24
CA PHE A 54 5.65 -2.04 -8.93
C PHE A 54 5.02 -1.03 -7.97
N LEU A 55 4.37 -1.49 -6.91
CA LEU A 55 3.80 -0.62 -5.87
C LEU A 55 4.90 0.15 -5.13
N SER A 56 6.01 -0.51 -4.82
CA SER A 56 7.17 0.10 -4.17
C SER A 56 7.77 1.24 -5.00
N GLN A 57 7.98 1.00 -6.31
CA GLN A 57 8.50 2.00 -7.26
C GLN A 57 7.59 3.23 -7.39
N ASN A 58 6.28 3.05 -7.22
CA ASN A 58 5.29 4.13 -7.28
C ASN A 58 4.91 4.66 -5.89
N HIS A 59 5.63 4.25 -4.84
CA HIS A 59 5.41 4.67 -3.46
C HIS A 59 3.95 4.45 -2.97
N VAL A 60 3.35 3.33 -3.36
CA VAL A 60 2.00 2.93 -2.92
C VAL A 60 2.10 2.02 -1.71
N ILE A 61 1.48 2.46 -0.61
CA ILE A 61 1.41 1.71 0.64
C ILE A 61 0.23 0.74 0.58
N VAL A 62 0.40 -0.49 1.06
CA VAL A 62 -0.70 -1.48 1.11
C VAL A 62 -0.92 -1.98 2.53
N HIS A 63 -2.15 -1.83 3.00
CA HIS A 63 -2.59 -2.26 4.32
C HIS A 63 -3.38 -3.56 4.20
N PHE A 64 -3.11 -4.50 5.10
CA PHE A 64 -3.79 -5.79 5.17
C PHE A 64 -4.53 -5.94 6.49
N PHE A 65 -5.71 -6.55 6.42
CA PHE A 65 -6.56 -6.84 7.56
C PHE A 65 -6.88 -8.33 7.56
N ASN A 66 -7.02 -8.91 8.75
CA ASN A 66 -7.39 -10.31 8.87
C ASN A 66 -8.89 -10.50 8.73
N TYR A 67 -9.31 -11.77 8.76
CA TYR A 67 -10.72 -12.17 8.67
C TYR A 67 -11.64 -11.46 9.70
N TYR A 68 -11.12 -11.11 10.87
CA TYR A 68 -11.86 -10.43 11.93
C TYR A 68 -11.85 -8.90 11.80
N GLY A 69 -11.32 -8.35 10.70
CA GLY A 69 -11.21 -6.92 10.47
C GLY A 69 -10.11 -6.22 11.28
N MET A 70 -9.26 -6.98 11.99
CA MET A 70 -8.13 -6.40 12.70
C MET A 70 -6.97 -6.17 11.74
N TYR A 71 -6.23 -5.08 11.97
CA TYR A 71 -5.06 -4.74 11.18
C TYR A 71 -3.97 -5.81 11.33
N SER A 72 -3.59 -6.43 10.21
CA SER A 72 -2.57 -7.48 10.16
C SER A 72 -1.17 -6.91 9.94
N GLY A 73 -1.08 -5.81 9.21
CA GLY A 73 0.21 -5.22 8.85
C GLY A 73 0.15 -4.39 7.58
N THR A 74 1.31 -3.91 7.16
CA THR A 74 1.43 -3.06 5.99
C THR A 74 2.69 -3.39 5.22
N PHE A 75 2.55 -3.46 3.91
CA PHE A 75 3.66 -3.36 2.99
C PHE A 75 3.98 -1.88 2.80
N TYR A 76 5.10 -1.45 3.37
CA TYR A 76 5.58 -0.08 3.31
C TYR A 76 6.74 0.02 2.32
N PRO A 77 6.63 0.80 1.23
CA PRO A 77 7.71 1.03 0.29
C PRO A 77 8.95 1.61 0.95
N LYS A 78 10.11 1.48 0.29
CA LYS A 78 11.33 2.14 0.77
C LYS A 78 11.12 3.65 0.88
N ASP A 79 11.60 4.22 1.98
CA ASP A 79 11.50 5.66 2.25
C ASP A 79 12.06 6.49 1.08
N GLN A 80 11.22 7.38 0.56
CA GLN A 80 11.58 8.32 -0.50
C GLN A 80 12.25 9.59 0.08
N TYR A 81 11.74 10.06 1.22
CA TYR A 81 12.13 11.35 1.81
C TYR A 81 12.93 11.12 3.09
N LEU A 82 14.24 10.88 2.92
CA LEU A 82 15.16 10.66 4.02
C LEU A 82 15.88 11.97 4.39
N SER A 83 15.72 12.43 5.63
CA SER A 83 16.46 13.57 6.17
C SER A 83 17.07 13.21 7.52
N GLY A 84 18.38 13.00 7.54
CA GLY A 84 19.11 12.68 8.78
C GLY A 84 18.98 13.77 9.85
N ARG A 85 18.96 15.04 9.43
CA ARG A 85 18.72 16.18 10.33
C ARG A 85 17.35 16.09 11.01
N LEU A 86 16.30 15.77 10.25
CA LEU A 86 14.96 15.60 10.79
C LEU A 86 14.88 14.40 11.74
N LEU A 87 15.50 13.27 11.37
CA LEU A 87 15.53 12.07 12.21
C LEU A 87 16.18 12.35 13.57
N VAL A 88 17.34 13.02 13.60
CA VAL A 88 18.00 13.40 14.85
C VAL A 88 17.12 14.34 15.68
N ALA A 89 16.45 15.30 15.03
CA ALA A 89 15.52 16.19 15.73
C ALA A 89 14.32 15.44 16.35
N GLN A 90 13.76 14.44 15.65
CA GLN A 90 12.69 13.59 16.17
C GLN A 90 13.14 12.79 17.40
N VAL A 91 14.35 12.23 17.36
CA VAL A 91 14.94 11.49 18.50
C VAL A 91 15.14 12.41 19.71
N ASN A 92 15.73 13.58 19.51
CA ASN A 92 15.96 14.54 20.59
C ASN A 92 14.65 15.03 21.22
N LYS A 93 13.60 15.24 20.41
CA LYS A 93 12.29 15.64 20.92
C LYS A 93 11.65 14.54 21.77
N TYR A 94 11.74 13.29 21.34
CA TYR A 94 11.24 12.15 22.10
C TYR A 94 11.92 12.00 23.47
N GLN A 95 13.22 12.33 23.57
CA GLN A 95 13.95 12.24 24.84
C GLN A 95 13.61 13.35 25.84
N THR A 96 13.22 14.54 25.35
CA THR A 96 13.08 15.74 26.18
C THR A 96 11.64 16.02 26.64
N ASP A 97 10.62 15.46 25.97
CA ASP A 97 9.22 15.89 26.16
C ASP A 97 8.25 14.69 26.19
N ARG A 98 8.41 13.80 27.18
CA ARG A 98 7.51 12.66 27.43
C ARG A 98 6.42 13.00 28.44
#